data_AF-A0A9R1A551-F1
#
_entry.id   AF-A0A9R1A551-F1
#
_cell.length_a   1.000
_cell.length_b   1.000
_cell.length_c   1.000
_cell.angle_alpha   90.00
_cell.angle_beta   90.00
_cell.angle_gamma   90.00
#
_symmetry.space_group_name_H-M   'P 1'
#
loop_
_entity.id
_entity.type
_entity.pdbx_description
1 polymer ?
#
loop_
_entity_poly.entity_id
_entity_poly.type
_entity_poly.pdbx_seq_one_letter_code
_entity_poly.pdbx_strand_id
1 'polypeptide(L)'
;MEPDPSQSPTGGSSSLIFLGTGCSGALPDARCLLKPSTPPCAVCSMGISQPPEGNPNYRLNTSLLIDYCHDDGTHKYILIDIGKTFREQVLRWFVHHKVPYVDSMLY
;
A
#
# COMPACT_ATOMS: atom_id res chain seq x y z
N MET A 1 12.01 14.27 -40.96
CA MET A 1 11.08 14.87 -39.98
C MET A 1 11.70 14.61 -38.63
N GLU A 2 12.26 15.65 -38.03
CA GLU A 2 12.74 15.59 -36.64
C GLU A 2 11.52 15.41 -35.70
N PRO A 3 11.62 14.63 -34.62
CA PRO A 3 10.54 14.52 -33.65
C PRO A 3 10.35 15.86 -32.92
N ASP A 4 9.09 16.23 -32.70
CA ASP A 4 8.70 17.47 -32.01
C ASP A 4 9.09 17.40 -30.52
N PRO A 5 9.93 18.33 -30.01
CA PRO A 5 10.37 18.35 -28.62
C PRO A 5 9.25 18.64 -27.60
N SER A 6 8.03 18.98 -28.04
CA SER A 6 6.89 19.20 -27.13
C SER A 6 6.09 17.94 -26.78
N GLN A 7 6.44 16.76 -27.31
CA GLN A 7 5.84 15.50 -26.90
C GLN A 7 6.62 14.90 -25.74
N SER A 8 6.13 15.11 -24.51
CA SER A 8 6.46 14.19 -23.41
C SER A 8 6.07 12.78 -23.86
N PRO A 9 6.92 11.75 -23.68
CA PRO A 9 6.55 10.40 -24.11
C PRO A 9 5.24 10.05 -23.41
N THR A 10 4.19 9.80 -24.18
CA THR A 10 2.89 9.33 -23.69
C THR A 10 2.97 7.86 -23.25
N GLY A 11 4.11 7.45 -22.69
CA GLY A 11 4.32 6.15 -22.07
C GLY A 11 3.88 6.22 -20.62
N GLY A 12 3.12 5.23 -20.16
CA GLY A 12 2.77 5.14 -18.74
C GLY A 12 4.04 5.13 -17.87
N SER A 13 3.94 5.67 -16.66
CA SER A 13 5.04 5.67 -15.70
C SER A 13 4.88 4.51 -14.72
N SER A 14 5.97 3.84 -14.38
CA SER A 14 6.00 2.89 -13.27
C SER A 14 5.76 3.58 -11.92
N SER A 15 5.12 2.89 -10.98
CA SER A 15 4.88 3.39 -9.63
C SER A 15 5.17 2.35 -8.55
N LEU A 16 5.44 2.84 -7.34
CA LEU A 16 5.65 2.03 -6.13
C LEU A 16 4.56 2.41 -5.12
N ILE A 17 3.78 1.43 -4.71
CA ILE A 17 2.65 1.63 -3.79
C ILE A 17 2.92 0.86 -2.51
N PHE A 18 3.15 1.57 -1.42
CA PHE A 18 3.29 0.96 -0.09
C PHE A 18 1.92 0.50 0.41
N LEU A 19 1.70 -0.81 0.39
CA LEU A 19 0.46 -1.41 0.87
C LEU A 19 0.42 -1.47 2.40
N GLY A 20 1.59 -1.54 3.02
CA GLY A 20 1.71 -1.37 4.46
C GLY A 20 3.14 -1.01 4.86
N THR A 21 3.24 -0.35 6.00
CA THR A 21 4.48 0.23 6.54
C THR A 21 4.64 -0.06 8.05
N GLY A 22 3.84 -0.97 8.58
CA GLY A 22 3.85 -1.39 9.97
C GLY A 22 4.63 -2.68 10.18
N CYS A 23 5.08 -2.90 11.42
CA CYS A 23 5.77 -4.12 11.82
C CYS A 23 4.84 -5.36 11.73
N SER A 24 5.35 -6.52 12.15
CA SER A 24 4.63 -7.79 12.14
C SER A 24 3.29 -7.79 12.90
N GLY A 25 3.13 -6.89 13.89
CA GLY A 25 1.91 -6.70 14.67
C GLY A 25 0.89 -5.72 14.07
N ALA A 26 1.24 -4.99 13.00
CA ALA A 26 0.48 -3.85 12.48
C ALA A 26 0.26 -2.74 13.54
N LEU A 27 -0.39 -1.65 13.16
CA LEU A 27 -0.79 -0.56 14.04
C LEU A 27 -2.20 -0.10 13.67
N PRO A 28 -3.16 -0.05 14.62
CA PRO A 28 -3.03 -0.39 16.04
C PRO A 28 -2.76 -1.87 16.33
N ASP A 29 -2.06 -2.17 17.44
CA ASP A 29 -1.92 -3.55 17.92
C ASP A 29 -3.26 -4.01 18.54
N ALA A 30 -3.82 -5.09 18.03
CA ALA A 30 -5.11 -5.62 18.49
C ALA A 30 -5.15 -5.88 20.01
N ARG A 31 -4.03 -6.26 20.63
CA ARG A 31 -3.94 -6.48 22.08
C ARG A 31 -4.10 -5.18 22.86
N CYS A 32 -3.57 -4.06 22.36
CA CYS A 32 -3.75 -2.75 22.98
C CYS A 32 -5.21 -2.30 22.93
N LEU A 33 -5.98 -2.76 21.94
CA LEU A 33 -7.42 -2.46 21.83
C LEU A 33 -8.26 -3.37 22.73
N LEU A 34 -7.94 -4.66 22.79
CA LEU A 34 -8.67 -5.64 23.61
C LEU A 34 -8.34 -5.53 25.10
N LYS A 35 -7.12 -5.12 25.43
CA LYS A 35 -6.61 -4.96 26.80
C LYS A 35 -5.80 -3.66 26.91
N PRO A 36 -6.46 -2.50 26.98
CA PRO A 36 -5.76 -1.22 27.09
C PRO A 36 -4.93 -1.14 28.37
N SER A 37 -3.73 -0.57 28.28
CA SER A 37 -2.90 -0.21 29.42
C SER A 37 -3.39 1.09 30.10
N THR A 38 -2.90 1.37 31.30
CA THR A 38 -3.13 2.65 32.01
C THR A 38 -1.78 3.32 32.31
N PRO A 39 -1.38 4.40 31.60
CA PRO A 39 -2.13 5.08 30.54
C PRO A 39 -2.22 4.27 29.23
N PRO A 40 -3.18 4.59 28.34
CA PRO A 40 -3.30 3.94 27.03
C PRO A 40 -2.04 4.11 26.17
N CYS A 41 -1.75 3.11 25.33
CA CYS A 41 -0.64 3.17 24.39
C CYS A 41 -0.83 4.33 23.40
N ALA A 42 -0.02 5.38 23.53
CA ALA A 42 -0.13 6.61 22.75
C ALA A 42 -0.10 6.36 21.23
N VAL A 43 0.71 5.41 20.77
CA VAL A 43 0.84 5.08 19.34
C VAL A 43 -0.43 4.40 18.82
N CYS A 44 -1.03 3.48 19.59
CA CYS A 44 -2.29 2.86 19.22
C CYS A 44 -3.45 3.87 19.26
N SER A 45 -3.44 4.80 20.22
CA SER A 45 -4.41 5.91 20.28
C SER A 45 -4.35 6.77 19.01
N MET A 46 -3.15 7.09 18.50
CA MET A 46 -3.01 7.77 17.21
C MET A 46 -3.54 6.92 16.04
N GLY A 47 -3.26 5.61 16.05
CA GLY A 47 -3.71 4.67 15.02
C GLY A 47 -5.22 4.51 14.89
N ILE A 48 -6.00 4.90 15.92
CA ILE A 48 -7.48 4.87 15.90
C ILE A 48 -8.14 6.25 15.96
N SER A 49 -7.35 7.33 15.94
CA SER A 49 -7.86 8.71 16.07
C SER A 49 -8.70 9.18 14.88
N GLN A 50 -8.57 8.50 13.73
CA GLN A 50 -9.29 8.76 12.49
C GLN A 50 -9.62 7.43 11.79
N PRO A 51 -10.62 7.42 10.87
CA PRO A 51 -10.89 6.25 10.03
C PRO A 51 -9.63 5.77 9.29
N PRO A 52 -9.46 4.46 9.08
CA PRO A 52 -8.25 3.89 8.46
C PRO A 52 -7.87 4.58 7.14
N GLU A 53 -8.85 4.95 6.32
CA GLU A 53 -8.68 5.57 4.99
C GLU A 53 -7.93 6.91 5.05
N GLY A 54 -8.14 7.70 6.11
CA GLY A 54 -7.52 9.02 6.29
C GLY A 54 -6.37 9.03 7.30
N ASN A 55 -6.09 7.91 7.97
CA ASN A 55 -5.17 7.89 9.10
C ASN A 55 -3.78 7.34 8.71
N PRO A 56 -2.73 8.17 8.61
CA PRO A 56 -1.38 7.69 8.32
C PRO A 56 -0.76 6.84 9.46
N ASN A 57 -1.33 6.90 10.66
CA ASN A 57 -0.93 6.06 11.79
C ASN A 57 -1.66 4.71 11.81
N TYR A 58 -2.62 4.47 10.91
CA TYR A 58 -3.19 3.14 10.70
C TYR A 58 -2.31 2.38 9.70
N ARG A 59 -1.41 1.53 10.21
CA ARG A 59 -0.36 0.87 9.42
C ARG A 59 -0.56 -0.63 9.37
N LEU A 60 -0.81 -1.15 8.18
CA LEU A 60 -0.84 -2.58 7.89
C LEU A 60 0.58 -3.17 7.91
N ASN A 61 0.72 -4.50 7.87
CA ASN A 61 2.04 -5.13 7.79
C ASN A 61 2.79 -4.68 6.54
N THR A 62 4.12 -4.59 6.62
CA THR A 62 4.98 -4.29 5.48
C THR A 62 4.59 -5.10 4.24
N SER A 63 4.38 -4.39 3.13
CA SER A 63 4.11 -4.95 1.80
C SER A 63 4.21 -3.83 0.75
N LEU A 64 4.63 -4.18 -0.46
CA LEU A 64 4.84 -3.25 -1.56
C LEU A 64 4.21 -3.79 -2.84
N LEU A 65 3.51 -2.95 -3.60
CA LEU A 65 3.12 -3.24 -4.97
C LEU A 65 3.98 -2.42 -5.91
N ILE A 66 4.62 -3.10 -6.86
CA ILE A 66 5.26 -2.49 -8.01
C ILE A 66 4.26 -2.53 -9.16
N ASP A 67 3.89 -1.35 -9.65
CA ASP A 67 3.19 -1.19 -10.91
C ASP A 67 4.23 -0.80 -11.95
N TYR A 68 4.69 -1.77 -12.73
CA TYR A 68 5.74 -1.60 -13.72
C TYR A 68 5.13 -1.36 -15.10
N CYS A 69 5.36 -0.18 -15.66
CA CYS A 69 4.94 0.13 -17.03
C CYS A 69 6.05 -0.24 -18.01
N HIS A 70 5.74 -1.10 -18.97
CA HIS A 70 6.61 -1.45 -20.09
C HIS A 70 6.63 -0.34 -21.16
N ASP A 71 7.61 -0.41 -22.05
CA ASP A 71 7.77 0.54 -23.18
C ASP A 71 6.54 0.58 -24.10
N ASP A 72 5.76 -0.51 -24.17
CA ASP A 72 4.52 -0.61 -24.94
C ASP A 72 3.29 -0.08 -24.20
N GLY A 73 3.48 0.49 -23.00
CA GLY A 73 2.43 1.01 -22.14
C GLY A 73 1.67 -0.06 -21.35
N THR A 74 2.04 -1.34 -21.46
CA THR A 74 1.42 -2.39 -20.66
C THR A 74 1.92 -2.37 -19.22
N HIS A 75 1.00 -2.60 -18.28
CA HIS A 75 1.31 -2.60 -16.85
C HIS A 75 1.45 -4.03 -16.31
N LYS A 76 2.48 -4.24 -15.49
CA LYS A 76 2.74 -5.46 -14.74
C LYS A 76 2.73 -5.18 -13.24
N TYR A 77 1.94 -5.94 -12.52
CA TYR A 77 1.72 -5.75 -11.09
C TYR A 77 2.46 -6.84 -10.30
N ILE A 78 3.56 -6.45 -9.65
CA ILE A 78 4.41 -7.35 -8.86
C ILE A 78 4.20 -7.02 -7.39
N LEU A 79 3.68 -7.99 -6.64
CA LEU A 79 3.45 -7.85 -5.21
C LEU A 79 4.62 -8.39 -4.41
N ILE A 80 5.12 -7.63 -3.44
CA ILE A 80 6.11 -8.05 -2.47
C ILE A 80 5.42 -8.20 -1.11
N ASP A 81 5.62 -9.37 -0.51
CA ASP A 81 5.05 -9.80 0.77
C ASP A 81 3.53 -9.84 0.84
N ILE A 82 3.01 -11.04 1.13
CA ILE A 82 1.59 -11.28 1.37
C ILE A 82 1.43 -11.69 2.82
N GLY A 83 1.20 -10.68 3.65
CA GLY A 83 1.08 -10.85 5.08
C GLY A 83 -0.34 -11.13 5.56
N LYS A 84 -0.46 -11.17 6.89
CA LYS A 84 -1.73 -11.32 7.63
C LYS A 84 -2.77 -10.25 7.28
N THR A 85 -2.32 -9.09 6.83
CA THR A 85 -3.16 -7.93 6.50
C THR A 85 -3.46 -7.79 5.00
N PHE A 86 -3.10 -8.79 4.17
CA PHE A 86 -3.29 -8.72 2.71
C PHE A 86 -4.72 -8.42 2.29
N ARG A 87 -5.73 -9.06 2.90
CA ARG A 87 -7.13 -8.79 2.58
C ARG A 87 -7.48 -7.31 2.74
N GLU A 88 -6.98 -6.67 3.79
CA GLU A 88 -7.23 -5.24 4.03
C GLU A 88 -6.42 -4.34 3.11
N GLN A 89 -5.17 -4.72 2.79
CA GLN A 89 -4.34 -4.04 1.79
C GLN A 89 -5.03 -3.99 0.42
N VAL A 90 -5.67 -5.09 -0.01
CA VAL A 90 -6.47 -5.13 -1.24
C VAL A 90 -7.65 -4.16 -1.16
N LEU A 91 -8.45 -4.23 -0.10
CA LEU A 91 -9.61 -3.37 0.06
C LEU A 91 -9.26 -1.88 0.08
N ARG A 92 -8.14 -1.51 0.72
CA ARG A 92 -7.72 -0.12 0.83
C ARG A 92 -7.01 0.37 -0.43
N TRP A 93 -6.00 -0.35 -0.89
CA TRP A 93 -5.07 0.17 -1.88
C TRP A 93 -5.35 -0.33 -3.29
N PHE A 94 -5.77 -1.58 -3.49
CA PHE A 94 -6.06 -2.08 -4.84
C PHE A 94 -7.30 -1.40 -5.40
N VAL A 95 -8.33 -1.22 -4.56
CA VAL A 95 -9.54 -0.49 -4.95
C VAL A 95 -9.21 0.98 -5.24
N HIS A 96 -8.41 1.63 -4.39
CA HIS A 96 -8.04 3.04 -4.55
C HIS A 96 -7.20 3.28 -5.81
N HIS A 97 -6.18 2.45 -6.05
CA HIS A 97 -5.27 2.55 -7.19
C HIS A 97 -5.76 1.78 -8.44
N LYS A 98 -6.97 1.19 -8.38
CA LYS A 98 -7.61 0.46 -9.49
C LYS A 98 -6.74 -0.69 -10.05
N VAL A 99 -6.05 -1.39 -9.16
CA VAL A 99 -5.20 -2.54 -9.51
C VAL A 99 -6.08 -3.72 -9.90
N PRO A 100 -6.02 -4.21 -11.16
CA PRO A 100 -6.99 -5.19 -11.66
C PRO A 100 -6.64 -6.65 -11.32
N TYR A 101 -5.35 -6.96 -11.15
CA TYR A 101 -4.81 -8.30 -10.88
C TYR A 101 -3.35 -8.20 -10.42
N VAL A 102 -2.72 -9.33 -10.12
CA VAL A 102 -1.30 -9.46 -9.76
C VAL A 102 -0.65 -10.44 -10.73
N ASP A 103 0.41 -10.02 -11.41
CA ASP A 103 1.17 -10.85 -12.35
C ASP A 103 2.16 -11.77 -11.63
N SER A 104 2.73 -11.32 -10.52
CA SER A 104 3.77 -12.06 -9.79
C SER A 104 3.83 -11.67 -8.32
N MET A 105 4.34 -12.58 -7.50
CA MET A 105 4.48 -12.43 -6.06
C MET A 105 5.89 -12.80 -5.61
N LEU A 106 6.50 -11.93 -4.79
CA LEU A 106 7.82 -12.10 -4.20
C LEU A 106 7.69 -12.12 -2.67
N TYR A 107 8.55 -12.89 -2.01
CA TYR A 107 8.66 -13.05 -0.56
C TYR A 107 10.09 -12.75 -0.11
#